data_AF-A0A7Y1TCF0-F1
#
_entry.id   AF-A0A7Y1TCF0-F1
#
_cell.length_a   1.000
_cell.length_b   1.000
_cell.length_c   1.000
_cell.angle_alpha   90.00
_cell.angle_beta   90.00
_cell.angle_gamma   90.00
#
_symmetry.space_group_name_H-M   'P 1'
#
loop_
_entity.id
_entity.type
_entity.pdbx_description
1 polymer ?
#
loop_
_entity_poly.entity_id
_entity_poly.type
_entity_poly.pdbx_seq_one_letter_code
_entity_poly.pdbx_strand_id
1 'polypeptide(L)' 'MKSPEYVQLSTAAAITLGIMGGRMYGCECTRCLNLLLTYPEGCRANCAYCGLARHREADRDYADRNFIRVDWPAV' A
#
# COMPACT_ATOMS: atom_id res chain seq x y z
N MET A 1 -8.78 10.06 0.69
CA MET A 1 -7.33 10.34 0.56
C MET A 1 -6.88 9.76 -0.78
N LYS A 2 -6.15 10.53 -1.58
CA LYS A 2 -5.73 10.14 -2.94
C LYS A 2 -4.25 10.47 -3.10
N SER A 3 -3.59 9.75 -3.99
CA SER A 3 -2.24 10.09 -4.41
C SER A 3 -2.28 11.27 -5.39
N PRO A 4 -1.26 12.15 -5.39
CA PRO A 4 0.03 12.02 -4.70
C PRO A 4 0.05 12.49 -3.24
N GLU A 5 -1.01 13.14 -2.73
CA GLU A 5 -1.00 13.77 -1.40
C GLU A 5 -0.90 12.76 -0.24
N TYR A 6 -1.33 11.53 -0.48
CA TYR A 6 -1.23 10.43 0.49
C TYR A 6 -0.77 9.15 -0.19
N VAL A 7 0.05 8.39 0.51
CA VAL A 7 0.49 7.05 0.11
C VAL A 7 0.40 6.09 1.30
N GLN A 8 0.44 4.79 1.01
CA GLN A 8 0.74 3.80 2.03
C GLN A 8 2.11 3.18 1.81
N LEU A 9 2.75 2.86 2.92
CA LEU A 9 4.05 2.21 2.98
C LEU A 9 3.93 0.92 3.79
N SER A 10 4.77 -0.07 3.48
CA SER A 10 4.95 -1.20 4.40
C SER A 10 5.60 -0.73 5.71
N THR A 11 5.33 -1.42 6.81
CA THR A 11 5.95 -1.13 8.12
C THR A 11 7.47 -1.09 8.04
N ALA A 12 8.07 -2.03 7.31
CA ALA A 12 9.53 -2.06 7.09
C ALA A 12 10.05 -0.78 6.39
N ALA A 13 9.32 -0.28 5.39
CA ALA A 13 9.66 0.96 4.70
C ALA A 13 9.50 2.17 5.64
N ALA A 14 8.41 2.23 6.41
CA ALA A 14 8.17 3.30 7.38
C ALA A 14 9.25 3.35 8.48
N ILE A 15 9.70 2.19 8.98
CA ILE A 15 10.83 2.08 9.92
C ILE A 15 12.13 2.57 9.28
N THR A 16 12.42 2.11 8.05
CA THR A 16 13.65 2.46 7.34
C THR A 16 13.75 3.96 7.05
N LEU A 17 12.63 4.61 6.73
CA LEU A 17 12.57 6.04 6.46
C LEU A 17 12.47 6.90 7.73
N GLY A 18 12.37 6.30 8.92
CA GLY A 18 12.23 7.03 10.18
C GLY A 18 10.84 7.67 10.40
N ILE A 19 9.84 7.32 9.59
CA ILE A 19 8.45 7.78 9.74
C ILE A 19 7.81 7.08 10.96
N MET A 20 8.20 5.83 11.21
CA MET A 20 7.73 5.01 12.32
C MET A 20 8.91 4.46 13.12
N GLY A 21 8.79 4.42 14.44
CA GLY A 21 9.77 3.74 15.30
C GLY A 21 9.63 2.21 15.23
N GLY A 22 10.73 1.48 15.27
CA GLY A 22 10.72 0.02 15.30
C GLY A 22 12.09 -0.60 15.03
N ARG A 23 12.14 -1.94 15.03
CA ARG A 23 13.32 -2.71 14.66
C ARG A 23 12.91 -3.86 13.76
N MET A 24 13.76 -4.16 12.77
CA MET A 24 13.61 -5.33 11.91
C MET A 24 14.54 -6.44 12.38
N TYR A 25 14.07 -7.69 12.34
CA TYR A 25 14.90 -8.83 12.71
C TYR A 25 15.89 -9.14 11.59
N GLY A 26 17.19 -9.21 11.93
CA GLY A 26 18.24 -9.62 10.99
C GLY A 26 18.58 -8.61 9.89
N CYS A 27 18.08 -7.37 9.96
CA CYS A 27 18.42 -6.32 9.01
C CYS A 27 18.24 -4.91 9.60
N GLU A 28 19.01 -3.95 9.11
CA GLU A 28 18.91 -2.54 9.50
C GLU A 28 17.93 -1.74 8.62
N CYS A 29 17.70 -2.15 7.37
CA CYS A 29 16.88 -1.40 6.41
C CYS A 29 16.22 -2.31 5.35
N THR A 30 15.04 -1.94 4.86
CA THR A 30 14.54 -2.52 3.60
C THR A 30 15.28 -1.90 2.42
N ARG A 31 15.73 -2.72 1.47
CA ARG A 31 16.36 -2.24 0.23
C ARG A 31 15.34 -1.90 -0.87
N CYS A 32 14.06 -2.20 -0.63
CA CYS A 32 12.96 -1.89 -1.54
C CYS A 32 11.85 -1.15 -0.79
N LEU A 33 11.35 -0.07 -1.39
CA LEU A 33 10.18 0.66 -0.90
C LEU A 33 8.95 0.20 -1.68
N ASN A 34 7.94 -0.26 -0.94
CA ASN A 34 6.62 -0.56 -1.51
C ASN A 34 5.70 0.62 -1.22
N LEU A 35 5.21 1.26 -2.28
CA LEU A 35 4.26 2.37 -2.22
C LEU A 35 2.93 1.90 -2.80
N LEU A 36 1.85 2.00 -2.03
CA LEU A 36 0.51 1.85 -2.59
C LEU A 36 -0.06 3.21 -2.97
N LEU A 37 -0.44 3.34 -4.23
CA LEU A 37 -1.04 4.53 -4.81
C LEU A 37 -2.53 4.33 -4.96
N THR A 38 -3.31 5.33 -4.55
CA THR A 38 -4.77 5.31 -4.66
C THR A 38 -5.20 6.41 -5.61
N TYR A 39 -5.57 6.00 -6.83
CA TYR A 39 -6.07 6.87 -7.88
C TYR A 39 -7.60 6.75 -8.01
N PRO A 40 -8.33 7.85 -8.29
CA PRO A 40 -9.78 7.82 -8.47
C PRO A 40 -10.25 6.85 -9.56
N GLU A 41 -9.47 6.70 -10.62
CA GLU A 41 -9.73 5.79 -11.74
C GLU A 41 -9.48 4.30 -11.41
N GLY A 42 -9.00 4.00 -10.21
CA GLY A 42 -8.70 2.64 -9.78
C GLY A 42 -7.48 2.03 -10.49
N CYS A 43 -7.29 0.72 -10.32
CA CYS A 43 -6.17 0.01 -10.94
C CYS A 43 -6.54 -0.47 -12.35
N ARG A 44 -5.74 -0.11 -13.35
CA ARG A 44 -5.93 -0.54 -14.75
C ARG A 44 -5.36 -1.93 -15.04
N ALA A 45 -4.63 -2.53 -14.10
CA ALA A 45 -4.00 -3.83 -14.27
C ALA A 45 -4.98 -5.00 -14.09
N ASN A 46 -4.55 -6.21 -14.45
CA ASN A 46 -5.34 -7.46 -14.35
C ASN A 46 -4.62 -8.55 -13.55
N CYS A 47 -3.94 -8.19 -12.47
CA CYS A 47 -3.24 -9.18 -11.65
C CYS A 47 -4.20 -10.29 -11.21
N ALA A 48 -3.85 -11.55 -11.48
CA ALA A 48 -4.72 -12.71 -11.26
C ALA A 48 -5.18 -12.85 -9.81
N TYR A 49 -4.43 -12.32 -8.85
CA TYR A 49 -4.70 -12.42 -7.42
C TYR A 49 -5.27 -11.13 -6.80
N CYS A 50 -5.19 -9.97 -7.46
CA CYS A 50 -5.49 -8.69 -6.79
C CYS A 50 -6.97 -8.32 -6.90
N GLY A 51 -7.65 -8.10 -5.77
CA GLY A 51 -9.07 -7.71 -5.75
C GLY A 51 -9.35 -6.31 -6.33
N LEU A 52 -8.31 -5.53 -6.63
CA LEU A 52 -8.39 -4.23 -7.29
C LEU A 52 -8.27 -4.30 -8.82
N ALA A 53 -8.05 -5.48 -9.40
CA ALA A 53 -7.90 -5.64 -10.84
C ALA A 53 -9.11 -5.04 -11.61
N ARG A 54 -8.87 -4.41 -12.76
CA ARG A 54 -9.90 -3.65 -13.51
C ARG A 54 -11.18 -4.45 -13.83
N HIS A 55 -11.07 -5.76 -13.99
CA HIS A 55 -12.21 -6.63 -14.32
C HIS A 55 -13.01 -7.09 -13.09
N ARG A 56 -12.56 -6.72 -11.88
CA ARG A 56 -13.22 -7.00 -10.60
C ARG A 56 -14.00 -5.77 -10.16
N GLU A 57 -15.02 -5.43 -10.94
CA GLU A 57 -16.03 -4.46 -10.53
C GLU A 57 -16.86 -5.08 -9.40
N ALA A 58 -16.96 -4.38 -8.28
CA ALA A 58 -17.72 -4.84 -7.11
C ALA A 58 -18.21 -3.64 -6.31
N ASP A 59 -19.43 -3.73 -5.78
CA ASP A 59 -20.11 -2.72 -4.96
C ASP A 59 -19.45 -2.45 -3.58
N ARG A 60 -18.29 -3.07 -3.30
CA ARG A 60 -17.62 -3.01 -1.99
C ARG A 60 -16.50 -1.97 -1.96
N ASP A 61 -16.28 -1.42 -0.78
CA ASP A 61 -15.26 -0.40 -0.54
C ASP A 61 -13.84 -0.88 -0.88
N TYR A 62 -13.00 0.06 -1.28
CA TYR A 62 -11.62 -0.19 -1.75
C TYR A 62 -10.76 -0.89 -0.67
N ALA A 63 -11.00 -0.59 0.60
CA ALA A 63 -10.29 -1.18 1.74
C ALA A 63 -10.56 -2.69 1.88
N ASP A 64 -11.76 -3.13 1.52
CA ASP A 64 -12.17 -4.53 1.65
C ASP A 64 -11.66 -5.40 0.49
N ARG A 65 -11.33 -4.78 -0.64
CA ARG A 65 -10.89 -5.48 -1.87
C ARG A 65 -9.39 -5.67 -1.96
N ASN A 66 -8.60 -4.85 -1.27
CA ASN A 66 -7.15 -4.98 -1.29
C ASN A 66 -6.66 -5.92 -0.18
N PHE A 67 -5.59 -6.66 -0.45
CA PHE A 67 -4.95 -7.56 0.51
C PHE A 67 -3.86 -6.87 1.34
N ILE A 68 -3.71 -5.55 1.17
CA ILE A 68 -2.60 -4.79 1.72
C ILE A 68 -3.03 -4.30 3.10
N ARG A 69 -2.58 -5.01 4.13
CA ARG A 69 -2.84 -4.70 5.53
C ARG A 69 -1.66 -3.93 6.09
N VAL A 70 -1.65 -2.63 5.84
CA VAL A 70 -0.67 -1.70 6.42
C VAL A 70 -1.41 -0.51 7.01
N ASP A 71 -0.88 0.04 8.09
CA ASP A 71 -1.48 1.17 8.78
C ASP A 71 -1.46 2.44 7.89
N TRP A 72 -2.46 3.31 8.10
CA TRP A 72 -2.82 4.43 7.20
C TRP A 72 -2.83 5.78 7.95
N PRO A 73 -2.48 6.94 7.32
CA PRO A 73 -1.60 7.16 6.17
C PRO A 73 -0.17 7.52 6.59
N ALA A 74 0.80 7.30 5.69
CA ALA A 74 2.06 8.03 5.72
C ALA A 74 1.95 9.22 4.75
N VAL A 75 2.33 10.40 5.24
CA VAL A 75 2.43 11.65 4.47
C VAL A 75 3.58 11.60 3.47
#